data_AF-A0A1A8D0Q9-F1
#
_entry.id   AF-A0A1A8D0Q9-F1
#
_cell.length_a   1.000
_cell.length_b   1.000
_cell.length_c   1.000
_cell.angle_alpha   90.00
_cell.angle_beta   90.00
_cell.angle_gamma   90.00
#
_symmetry.space_group_name_H-M   'P 1'
#
loop_
_entity.id
_entity.type
_entity.pdbx_description
1 polymer ?
#
loop_
_entity_poly.entity_id
_entity_poly.type
_entity_poly.pdbx_seq_one_letter_code
_entity_poly.pdbx_strand_id
1 'polypeptide(L)'
;MSPTTKKKSSQKTSQLNENGFKEHTDRRSGSEMQDEPLLRVNPRRFVVFPIQYPDIWRMYKQAQASFWTVEEVDLSKDLAHWDCLKPEEKHFISHVLAFFAASDGIVNENLVQRFSQEVQLPEARSFYSFQILIETIHSEMYSMLINTYIRDLKE
;
A
#
# COMPACT_ATOMS: atom_id res chain seq x y z
N MET A 1 -30.52 -27.80 -46.84
CA MET A 1 -29.39 -26.86 -46.95
C MET A 1 -29.70 -25.65 -46.09
N SER A 2 -29.09 -25.56 -44.91
CA SER A 2 -29.26 -24.43 -43.98
C SER A 2 -27.87 -23.89 -43.67
N PRO A 3 -27.57 -22.60 -43.88
CA PRO A 3 -26.22 -22.09 -43.67
C PRO A 3 -25.98 -21.71 -42.21
N THR A 4 -24.91 -22.27 -41.65
CA THR A 4 -24.20 -21.85 -40.43
C THR A 4 -23.65 -20.43 -40.53
N THR A 5 -23.88 -19.59 -39.51
CA THR A 5 -23.24 -18.26 -39.39
C THR A 5 -22.31 -18.19 -38.18
N LYS A 6 -21.10 -17.72 -38.44
CA LYS A 6 -19.85 -17.80 -37.67
C LYS A 6 -19.81 -16.91 -36.42
N LYS A 7 -19.12 -17.41 -35.39
CA LYS A 7 -18.61 -16.72 -34.19
C LYS A 7 -17.71 -15.52 -34.61
N LYS A 8 -18.00 -14.30 -34.13
CA LYS A 8 -17.12 -13.13 -34.31
C LYS A 8 -16.04 -13.12 -33.23
N SER A 9 -14.79 -13.07 -33.69
CA SER A 9 -13.56 -12.91 -32.90
C SER A 9 -13.38 -11.46 -32.47
N SER A 10 -13.08 -11.21 -31.19
CA SER A 10 -12.67 -9.89 -30.68
C SER A 10 -11.29 -9.51 -31.23
N GLN A 11 -11.20 -8.31 -31.84
CA GLN A 11 -9.93 -7.74 -32.29
C GLN A 11 -9.32 -6.89 -31.16
N LYS A 12 -8.03 -7.12 -30.90
CA LYS A 12 -7.20 -6.39 -29.94
C LYS A 12 -6.53 -5.23 -30.70
N THR A 13 -6.91 -3.98 -30.43
CA THR A 13 -6.28 -2.81 -31.06
C THR A 13 -5.13 -2.34 -30.16
N SER A 14 -3.89 -2.54 -30.59
CA SER A 14 -2.71 -1.93 -29.97
C SER A 14 -2.36 -0.64 -30.68
N GLN A 15 -2.42 0.50 -29.99
CA GLN A 15 -1.79 1.74 -30.46
C GLN A 15 -0.41 1.87 -29.82
N LEU A 16 0.61 2.06 -30.65
CA LEU A 16 2.01 2.31 -30.25
C LEU A 16 2.16 3.81 -29.94
N ASN A 17 2.81 4.15 -28.82
CA ASN A 17 3.33 5.51 -28.60
C ASN A 17 4.75 5.63 -29.17
N GLU A 18 5.22 6.87 -29.35
CA GLU A 18 6.52 7.21 -29.98
C GLU A 18 7.76 6.67 -29.23
N ASN A 19 7.58 6.11 -28.02
CA ASN A 19 8.67 5.58 -27.19
C ASN A 19 8.70 4.05 -27.09
N GLY A 20 7.90 3.33 -27.90
CA GLY A 20 7.96 1.86 -27.98
C GLY A 20 7.54 1.11 -26.72
N PHE A 21 7.00 1.81 -25.71
CA PHE A 21 6.48 1.18 -24.50
C PHE A 21 5.01 0.82 -24.70
N LYS A 22 4.65 -0.45 -24.51
CA LYS A 22 3.25 -0.88 -24.52
C LYS A 22 2.58 -0.32 -23.28
N GLU A 23 1.81 0.75 -23.44
CA GLU A 23 0.91 1.23 -22.41
C GLU A 23 -0.20 0.17 -22.22
N HIS A 24 -0.05 -0.67 -21.20
CA HIS A 24 -1.06 -1.64 -20.83
C HIS A 24 -2.17 -0.88 -20.09
N THR A 25 -3.02 -0.19 -20.83
CA THR A 25 -4.28 0.32 -20.28
C THR A 25 -5.15 -0.91 -20.00
N ASP A 26 -5.17 -1.35 -18.75
CA ASP A 26 -6.08 -2.38 -18.27
C ASP A 26 -7.50 -1.78 -18.25
N ARG A 27 -8.10 -1.63 -19.44
CA ARG A 27 -9.52 -1.28 -19.59
C ARG A 27 -10.33 -2.51 -19.18
N ARG A 28 -10.46 -2.76 -17.88
CA ARG A 28 -11.55 -3.61 -17.37
C ARG A 28 -12.85 -3.06 -17.94
N SER A 29 -13.67 -3.93 -18.52
CA SER A 29 -14.90 -3.47 -19.16
C SER A 29 -15.75 -2.75 -18.11
N GLY A 30 -16.34 -1.59 -18.45
CA GLY A 30 -17.14 -0.80 -17.50
C GLY A 30 -18.32 -1.59 -16.86
N SER A 31 -18.66 -2.76 -17.41
CA SER A 31 -19.61 -3.72 -16.86
C SER A 31 -19.09 -4.42 -15.60
N GLU A 32 -17.84 -4.89 -15.60
CA GLU A 32 -17.30 -5.70 -14.49
C GLU A 32 -17.09 -4.88 -13.20
N MET A 33 -16.79 -3.59 -13.33
CA MET A 33 -16.68 -2.68 -12.18
C MET A 33 -18.01 -2.40 -11.48
N GLN A 34 -19.14 -2.51 -12.19
CA GLN A 34 -20.45 -2.33 -11.57
C GLN A 34 -20.92 -3.57 -10.81
N ASP A 35 -20.42 -4.74 -11.20
CA ASP A 35 -20.71 -6.02 -10.56
C ASP A 35 -19.86 -6.25 -9.29
N GLU A 36 -18.64 -5.70 -9.24
CA GLU A 36 -17.74 -5.82 -8.09
C GLU A 36 -18.18 -4.93 -6.91
N PRO A 37 -18.62 -5.52 -5.77
CA PRO A 37 -19.14 -4.75 -4.63
C PRO A 37 -18.15 -3.77 -4.01
N LEU A 38 -16.85 -4.06 -4.09
CA LEU A 38 -15.80 -3.18 -3.57
C LEU A 38 -15.57 -1.92 -4.42
N LEU A 39 -15.80 -2.02 -5.73
CA LEU A 39 -15.40 -0.99 -6.72
C LEU A 39 -16.59 -0.21 -7.29
N ARG A 40 -17.81 -0.77 -7.20
CA ARG A 40 -19.01 -0.07 -7.68
C ARG A 40 -19.26 1.23 -6.91
N VAL A 41 -19.72 2.26 -7.63
CA VAL A 41 -19.99 3.58 -7.05
C VAL A 41 -20.98 3.48 -5.88
N ASN A 42 -20.57 4.00 -4.71
CA ASN A 42 -21.39 3.99 -3.50
C ASN A 42 -21.74 5.42 -3.08
N PRO A 43 -23.01 5.87 -3.19
CA PRO A 43 -23.42 7.20 -2.75
C PRO A 43 -23.31 7.39 -1.23
N ARG A 44 -23.26 6.30 -0.46
CA ARG A 44 -23.09 6.34 1.01
C ARG A 44 -21.65 6.18 1.46
N ARG A 45 -20.66 6.30 0.57
CA ARG A 45 -19.22 6.13 0.89
C ARG A 45 -18.68 7.06 1.99
N PHE A 46 -19.41 8.13 2.32
CA PHE A 46 -19.03 9.12 3.33
C PHE A 46 -19.68 8.90 4.70
N VAL A 47 -20.57 7.90 4.83
CA VAL A 47 -21.26 7.61 6.09
C VAL A 47 -20.95 6.17 6.49
N VAL A 48 -20.43 6.00 7.70
CA VAL A 48 -20.01 4.67 8.20
C VAL A 48 -21.20 3.80 8.62
N PHE A 49 -22.23 4.39 9.23
CA PHE A 49 -23.37 3.64 9.71
C PHE A 49 -24.55 3.64 8.71
N PRO A 50 -25.32 2.54 8.64
CA PRO A 50 -25.11 1.26 9.34
C PRO A 50 -24.02 0.41 8.67
N ILE A 51 -23.20 -0.28 9.48
CA ILE A 51 -22.13 -1.19 9.01
C ILE A 51 -22.73 -2.29 8.15
N GLN A 52 -22.21 -2.45 6.93
CA GLN A 52 -22.62 -3.45 5.94
C GLN A 52 -21.69 -4.66 5.95
N TYR A 53 -20.39 -4.45 6.24
CA TYR A 53 -19.36 -5.50 6.25
C TYR A 53 -18.68 -5.60 7.62
N PRO A 54 -19.27 -6.36 8.57
CA PRO A 54 -18.77 -6.46 9.95
C PRO A 54 -17.40 -7.11 10.07
N ASP A 55 -17.04 -7.99 9.14
CA ASP A 55 -15.73 -8.63 9.04
C ASP A 55 -14.62 -7.63 8.69
N ILE A 56 -14.83 -6.78 7.68
CA ILE A 56 -13.90 -5.69 7.33
C ILE A 56 -13.82 -4.69 8.48
N TRP A 57 -14.97 -4.32 9.06
CA TRP A 57 -15.00 -3.42 10.21
C TRP A 57 -14.22 -3.97 11.41
N ARG A 58 -14.31 -5.28 11.66
CA ARG A 58 -13.52 -5.95 12.71
C ARG A 58 -12.02 -5.86 12.44
N MET A 59 -11.59 -6.02 11.19
CA MET A 59 -10.17 -5.82 10.82
C MET A 59 -9.72 -4.39 11.10
N TYR A 60 -10.55 -3.39 10.76
CA TYR A 60 -10.25 -2.01 11.09
C TYR A 60 -10.12 -1.80 12.60
N LYS A 61 -11.06 -2.35 13.39
CA LYS A 61 -10.99 -2.25 14.85
C LYS A 61 -9.79 -2.97 15.46
N GLN A 62 -9.39 -4.10 14.88
CA GLN A 62 -8.17 -4.79 15.29
C GLN A 62 -6.93 -3.95 14.98
N ALA A 63 -6.85 -3.35 13.79
CA ALA A 63 -5.75 -2.44 13.44
C ALA A 63 -5.70 -1.24 14.40
N GLN A 64 -6.85 -0.60 14.66
CA GLN A 64 -6.94 0.50 15.62
C GLN A 64 -6.49 0.13 17.03
N ALA A 65 -6.80 -1.08 17.50
CA ALA A 65 -6.40 -1.55 18.81
C ALA A 65 -4.88 -1.80 18.93
N SER A 66 -4.18 -1.89 17.79
CA SER A 66 -2.73 -2.05 17.70
C SER A 66 -2.00 -0.74 17.39
N PHE A 67 -2.65 0.41 17.61
CA PHE A 67 -1.99 1.71 17.48
C PHE A 67 -0.78 1.83 18.41
N TRP A 68 0.27 2.47 17.92
CA TRP A 68 1.49 2.79 18.68
C TRP A 68 2.10 4.07 18.10
N THR A 69 2.95 4.76 18.87
CA THR A 69 3.75 5.89 18.38
C THR A 69 5.25 5.65 18.52
N VAL A 70 6.05 6.34 17.71
CA VAL A 70 7.51 6.15 17.67
C VAL A 70 8.17 6.41 19.03
N GLU A 71 7.61 7.32 19.83
CA GLU A 71 8.09 7.64 21.18
C GLU A 71 7.95 6.49 22.17
N GLU A 72 7.13 5.47 21.87
CA GLU A 72 7.02 4.27 22.71
C GLU A 72 8.26 3.38 22.60
N VAL A 73 9.14 3.61 21.62
CA VAL A 73 10.36 2.82 21.37
C VAL A 73 11.59 3.54 21.95
N ASP A 74 12.11 3.04 23.07
CA ASP A 74 13.34 3.55 23.70
C ASP A 74 14.60 3.00 23.02
N LEU A 75 15.32 3.87 22.29
CA LEU A 75 16.59 3.56 21.61
C LEU A 75 17.84 3.92 22.42
N SER A 76 17.70 4.36 23.67
CA SER A 76 18.82 4.91 24.47
C SER A 76 19.97 3.92 24.68
N LYS A 77 19.68 2.62 24.66
CA LYS A 77 20.66 1.54 24.90
C LYS A 77 21.23 0.95 23.61
N ASP A 78 20.57 1.18 22.49
CA ASP A 78 20.87 0.49 21.23
C ASP A 78 22.20 0.93 20.62
N LEU A 79 22.64 2.16 20.88
CA LEU A 79 23.95 2.65 20.43
C LEU A 79 25.11 1.79 20.95
N ALA A 80 25.04 1.36 22.22
CA ALA A 80 26.08 0.51 22.78
C ALA A 80 26.12 -0.88 22.12
N HIS A 81 24.94 -1.43 21.78
CA HIS A 81 24.84 -2.68 21.03
C HIS A 81 25.35 -2.52 19.61
N TRP A 82 24.95 -1.43 18.94
CA TRP A 82 25.42 -1.09 17.60
C TRP A 82 26.94 -1.04 17.55
N ASP A 83 27.59 -0.34 18.48
CA ASP A 83 29.05 -0.20 18.50
C ASP A 83 29.78 -1.54 18.65
N CYS A 84 29.15 -2.53 19.30
CA CYS A 84 29.69 -3.87 19.52
C CYS A 84 29.49 -4.84 18.33
N LEU A 85 28.68 -4.48 17.33
CA LEU A 85 28.45 -5.30 16.15
C LEU A 85 29.67 -5.33 15.23
N LYS A 86 29.83 -6.46 14.52
CA LYS A 86 30.85 -6.60 13.49
C LYS A 86 30.52 -5.73 12.27
N PRO A 87 31.53 -5.32 11.47
CA PRO A 87 31.30 -4.52 10.28
C PRO A 87 30.28 -5.13 9.30
N GLU A 88 30.31 -6.45 9.12
CA GLU A 88 29.35 -7.17 8.27
C GLU A 88 27.91 -7.12 8.78
N GLU A 89 27.72 -7.15 10.10
CA GLU A 89 26.40 -7.06 10.74
C GLU A 89 25.84 -5.63 10.61
N LYS A 90 26.69 -4.62 10.83
CA LYS A 90 26.33 -3.21 10.62
C LYS A 90 25.94 -2.96 9.17
N HIS A 91 26.75 -3.43 8.22
CA HIS A 91 26.48 -3.29 6.80
C HIS A 91 25.12 -3.92 6.42
N PHE A 92 24.86 -5.14 6.89
CA PHE A 92 23.59 -5.83 6.66
C PHE A 92 22.40 -5.05 7.22
N ILE A 93 22.45 -4.65 8.48
CA ILE A 93 21.34 -3.92 9.14
C ILE A 93 21.12 -2.57 8.46
N SER A 94 22.17 -1.81 8.15
CA SER A 94 22.05 -0.52 7.46
C SER A 94 21.35 -0.66 6.11
N HIS A 95 21.67 -1.68 5.33
CA HIS A 95 21.02 -1.91 4.03
C HIS A 95 19.55 -2.32 4.18
N VAL A 96 19.23 -3.15 5.18
CA VAL A 96 17.85 -3.53 5.48
C VAL A 96 17.03 -2.30 5.92
N LEU A 97 17.59 -1.45 6.77
CA LEU A 97 16.94 -0.20 7.20
C LEU A 97 16.73 0.76 6.03
N ALA A 98 17.72 0.93 5.16
CA ALA A 98 17.61 1.78 3.97
C ALA A 98 16.52 1.28 3.00
N PHE A 99 16.40 -0.04 2.82
CA PHE A 99 15.34 -0.63 2.03
C PHE A 99 13.95 -0.32 2.62
N PHE A 100 13.77 -0.53 3.93
CA PHE A 100 12.48 -0.31 4.57
C PHE A 100 12.07 1.17 4.63
N ALA A 101 13.02 2.07 4.90
CA ALA A 101 12.76 3.51 4.89
C ALA A 101 12.22 4.01 3.55
N ALA A 102 12.63 3.41 2.43
CA ALA A 102 12.10 3.73 1.11
C ALA A 102 10.80 2.97 0.79
N SER A 103 10.66 1.72 1.24
CA SER A 103 9.53 0.87 0.86
C SER A 103 8.19 1.39 1.38
N ASP A 104 8.15 1.90 2.60
CA ASP A 104 6.91 2.37 3.23
C ASP A 104 6.32 3.58 2.46
N GLY A 105 7.18 4.44 1.91
CA GLY A 105 6.76 5.53 1.02
C GLY A 105 6.09 5.01 -0.26
N ILE A 106 6.61 3.94 -0.86
CA ILE A 106 6.03 3.32 -2.07
C ILE A 106 4.66 2.70 -1.76
N VAL A 107 4.55 2.02 -0.61
CA VAL A 107 3.28 1.43 -0.13
C VAL A 107 2.26 2.55 0.10
N ASN A 108 2.65 3.62 0.78
CA ASN A 108 1.77 4.77 1.03
C ASN A 108 1.28 5.41 -0.27
N GLU A 109 2.15 5.60 -1.26
CA GLU A 109 1.76 6.16 -2.56
C GLU A 109 0.69 5.29 -3.24
N ASN A 110 0.83 3.97 -3.18
CA ASN A 110 -0.18 3.06 -3.71
C ASN A 110 -1.51 3.13 -2.94
N LEU A 111 -1.46 3.14 -1.60
CA LEU A 111 -2.66 3.21 -0.77
C LEU A 111 -3.43 4.51 -1.02
N VAL A 112 -2.73 5.65 -1.11
CA VAL A 112 -3.33 6.98 -1.30
C VAL A 112 -3.85 7.17 -2.73
N GLN A 113 -3.06 6.82 -3.75
CA GLN A 113 -3.41 7.10 -5.14
C GLN A 113 -4.36 6.06 -5.75
N ARG A 114 -4.32 4.81 -5.27
CA ARG A 114 -5.06 3.70 -5.87
C ARG A 114 -6.08 3.10 -4.92
N PHE A 115 -5.66 2.26 -3.97
CA PHE A 115 -6.60 1.44 -3.21
C PHE A 115 -7.66 2.25 -2.46
N SER A 116 -7.26 3.36 -1.80
CA SER A 116 -8.21 4.23 -1.11
C SER A 116 -9.06 5.08 -2.05
N GLN A 117 -8.73 5.21 -3.33
CA GLN A 117 -9.57 5.91 -4.32
C GLN A 117 -10.54 4.97 -5.01
N GLU A 118 -10.07 3.77 -5.37
CA GLU A 118 -10.83 2.76 -6.09
C GLU A 118 -11.91 2.13 -5.20
N VAL A 119 -11.58 1.78 -3.94
CA VAL A 119 -12.52 1.12 -3.03
C VAL A 119 -13.59 2.09 -2.50
N GLN A 120 -14.85 1.72 -2.69
CA GLN A 120 -16.01 2.55 -2.37
C GLN A 120 -16.70 2.19 -1.04
N LEU A 121 -16.27 1.12 -0.36
CA LEU A 121 -16.82 0.73 0.93
C LEU A 121 -16.25 1.57 2.09
N PRO A 122 -17.08 2.21 2.93
CA PRO A 122 -16.59 3.05 4.03
C PRO A 122 -15.78 2.26 5.08
N GLU A 123 -16.10 0.99 5.33
CA GLU A 123 -15.37 0.14 6.27
C GLU A 123 -13.95 -0.16 5.79
N ALA A 124 -13.80 -0.51 4.50
CA ALA A 124 -12.50 -0.78 3.90
C ALA A 124 -11.66 0.50 3.79
N ARG A 125 -12.29 1.63 3.44
CA ARG A 125 -11.63 2.94 3.44
C ARG A 125 -11.13 3.34 4.83
N SER A 126 -11.91 3.04 5.88
CA SER A 126 -11.49 3.27 7.27
C SER A 126 -10.25 2.45 7.63
N PHE A 127 -10.19 1.19 7.17
CA PHE A 127 -9.01 0.34 7.30
C PHE A 127 -7.80 0.96 6.58
N TYR A 128 -7.94 1.32 5.29
CA TYR A 128 -6.83 1.91 4.54
C TYR A 128 -6.35 3.24 5.09
N SER A 129 -7.25 4.10 5.60
CA SER A 129 -6.84 5.34 6.27
C SER A 129 -5.99 5.06 7.51
N PHE A 130 -6.31 4.02 8.26
CA PHE A 130 -5.51 3.62 9.42
C PHE A 130 -4.19 2.97 8.99
N GLN A 131 -4.19 2.17 7.91
CA GLN A 131 -2.96 1.61 7.35
C GLN A 131 -2.01 2.72 6.91
N ILE A 132 -2.50 3.73 6.18
CA ILE A 132 -1.69 4.89 5.75
C ILE A 132 -1.02 5.57 6.95
N LEU A 133 -1.77 5.80 8.03
CA LEU A 133 -1.24 6.36 9.28
C LEU A 133 -0.10 5.51 9.84
N ILE A 134 -0.30 4.20 9.93
CA ILE A 134 0.70 3.27 10.46
C ILE A 134 1.94 3.19 9.55
N GLU A 135 1.80 3.20 8.23
CA GLU A 135 2.96 3.24 7.31
C GLU A 135 3.75 4.55 7.44
N THR A 136 3.09 5.66 7.78
CA THR A 136 3.79 6.92 8.13
C THR A 136 4.58 6.77 9.42
N ILE A 137 4.01 6.14 10.45
CA ILE A 137 4.71 5.85 11.71
C ILE A 137 5.88 4.89 11.48
N HIS A 138 5.73 3.88 10.62
CA HIS A 138 6.83 2.99 10.20
C HIS A 138 7.96 3.77 9.53
N SER A 139 7.62 4.66 8.59
CA SER A 139 8.60 5.50 7.88
C SER A 139 9.38 6.39 8.86
N GLU A 140 8.71 6.97 9.86
CA GLU A 140 9.33 7.76 10.92
C GLU A 140 10.25 6.92 11.80
N MET A 141 9.79 5.74 12.25
CA MET A 141 10.58 4.81 13.05
C MET A 141 11.88 4.40 12.34
N TYR A 142 11.81 4.01 11.06
CA TYR A 142 13.01 3.66 10.30
C TYR A 142 13.96 4.85 10.12
N SER A 143 13.42 6.04 9.89
CA SER A 143 14.23 7.27 9.82
C SER A 143 14.94 7.56 11.14
N MET A 144 14.26 7.35 12.27
CA MET A 144 14.87 7.48 13.60
C MET A 144 15.95 6.42 13.86
N LEU A 145 15.74 5.17 13.48
CA LEU A 145 16.75 4.11 13.58
C LEU A 145 17.99 4.44 12.75
N ILE A 146 17.81 4.88 11.50
CA ILE A 146 18.90 5.32 10.61
C ILE A 146 19.66 6.47 11.24
N ASN A 147 18.97 7.52 11.71
CA ASN A 147 19.60 8.68 12.32
C ASN A 147 20.34 8.34 13.63
N THR A 148 19.87 7.32 14.35
CA THR A 148 20.51 6.85 15.59
C THR A 148 21.79 6.08 15.27
N TYR A 149 21.75 5.12 14.34
CA TYR A 149 22.85 4.17 14.11
C TYR A 149 23.87 4.65 13.06
N ILE A 150 23.42 5.36 12.03
CA ILE A 150 24.24 5.76 10.88
C ILE A 150 24.60 7.24 11.01
N ARG A 151 25.72 7.50 11.67
CA ARG A 151 26.20 8.87 11.97
C ARG A 151 27.00 9.51 10.84
N ASP A 152 27.50 8.73 9.89
CA ASP A 152 28.28 9.22 8.76
C ASP A 152 27.48 9.03 7.46
N LEU A 153 27.06 10.14 6.85
CA LEU A 153 26.22 10.19 5.63
C LEU A 153 27.03 9.90 4.35
N LYS A 154 28.27 9.43 4.47
CA LYS A 154 29.22 9.25 3.35
C LYS A 154 29.26 7.85 2.76
N GLU A 155 28.57 6.89 3.36
CA GLU A 155 28.29 5.56 2.79
C GLU A 155 26.83 5.47 2.35
#